data_AF-A0A1G9IH85-F1
#
_entry.id   AF-A0A1G9IH85-F1
#
_cell.length_a   1.000
_cell.length_b   1.000
_cell.length_c   1.000
_cell.angle_alpha   90.00
_cell.angle_beta   90.00
_cell.angle_gamma   90.00
#
_symmetry.space_group_name_H-M   'P 1'
#
loop_
_entity.id
_entity.type
_entity.pdbx_description
1 polymer ?
#
loop_
_entity_poly.entity_id
_entity_poly.type
_entity_poly.pdbx_seq_one_letter_code
_entity_poly.pdbx_strand_id
1 'polypeptide(L)'
;MTDNEKKDLIKTSWALHAQVERGYLNHQAKQGDDDWLEKQRLLLADMALHLLQTAMLPGEIKSERLRDNLHAVLTISDQFLPQADLKKATEKIYSE
;
A
#
# COMPACT_ATOMS: atom_id res chain seq x y z
N MET A 1 14.64 -2.20 -17.13
CA MET A 1 15.42 -2.17 -15.88
C MET A 1 16.34 -3.38 -15.82
N THR A 2 17.61 -3.16 -15.49
CA THR A 2 18.59 -4.20 -15.17
C THR A 2 18.31 -4.78 -13.77
N ASP A 3 18.90 -5.94 -13.47
CA ASP A 3 18.77 -6.56 -12.14
C ASP A 3 19.38 -5.68 -11.03
N ASN A 4 20.42 -4.91 -11.33
CA ASN A 4 21.01 -3.97 -10.38
C ASN A 4 20.07 -2.80 -10.10
N GLU A 5 19.45 -2.23 -11.13
CA GLU A 5 18.44 -1.17 -10.95
C GLU A 5 17.24 -1.66 -10.13
N LYS A 6 16.80 -2.92 -10.32
CA LYS A 6 15.73 -3.51 -9.50
C LYS A 6 16.15 -3.65 -8.03
N LYS A 7 17.37 -4.14 -7.78
CA LYS A 7 17.90 -4.28 -6.41
C LYS A 7 18.01 -2.93 -5.71
N ASP A 8 18.49 -1.90 -6.40
CA ASP A 8 18.61 -0.55 -5.85
C ASP A 8 17.24 0.05 -5.55
N LEU A 9 16.25 -0.18 -6.42
CA LEU A 9 14.88 0.26 -6.19
C LEU A 9 14.24 -0.45 -4.99
N ILE A 10 14.42 -1.76 -4.85
CA ILE A 10 13.93 -2.52 -3.67
C ILE A 10 14.61 -1.99 -2.40
N LYS A 11 15.93 -1.82 -2.41
CA LYS A 11 16.69 -1.27 -1.26
C LYS A 11 16.16 0.11 -0.86
N THR A 12 15.93 0.98 -1.84
CA THR A 12 15.36 2.32 -1.61
C THR A 12 13.96 2.23 -1.03
N SER A 13 13.13 1.31 -1.53
CA SER A 13 11.76 1.13 -1.05
C SER A 13 11.69 0.75 0.44
N TRP A 14 12.64 -0.03 0.95
CA TRP A 14 12.74 -0.35 2.38
C TRP A 14 13.02 0.88 3.25
N ALA A 15 13.90 1.77 2.78
CA ALA A 15 14.21 3.00 3.50
C ALA A 15 13.02 3.98 3.50
N LEU A 16 12.27 4.03 2.39
CA LEU A 16 11.05 4.84 2.30
C LEU A 16 9.94 4.26 3.18
N HIS A 17 9.74 2.95 3.17
CA HIS A 17 8.75 2.25 4.00
C HIS A 17 8.96 2.58 5.48
N ALA A 18 10.18 2.44 5.99
CA ALA A 18 10.51 2.76 7.38
C ALA A 18 10.25 4.24 7.76
N GLN A 19 10.35 5.17 6.82
CA GLN A 19 10.04 6.58 7.06
C GLN A 19 8.52 6.82 7.10
N VAL A 20 7.78 6.26 6.14
CA VAL A 20 6.33 6.40 6.06
C VAL A 20 5.64 5.70 7.24
N GLU A 21 6.05 4.49 7.58
CA GLU A 21 5.53 3.72 8.72
C GLU A 21 5.70 4.50 10.02
N ARG A 22 6.88 5.10 10.24
CA ARG A 22 7.13 5.95 11.41
C ARG A 22 6.20 7.16 11.45
N GLY A 23 5.96 7.79 10.30
CA GLY A 23 4.99 8.87 10.17
C GLY A 23 3.59 8.41 10.58
N TYR A 24 3.15 7.28 10.05
CA TYR A 24 1.83 6.70 10.36
C TYR A 24 1.68 6.35 11.84
N LEU A 25 2.68 5.71 12.46
CA LEU A 25 2.67 5.33 13.88
C LEU A 25 2.67 6.54 14.82
N ASN A 26 3.36 7.62 14.43
CA ASN A 26 3.39 8.85 15.21
C ASN A 26 2.12 9.71 15.03
N HIS A 27 1.30 9.42 14.01
CA HIS A 27 0.07 10.15 13.75
C HIS A 27 -1.05 9.68 14.69
N GLN A 28 -1.44 10.51 15.65
CA GLN A 28 -2.36 10.10 16.73
C GLN A 28 -3.85 10.09 16.35
N ALA A 29 -4.22 10.68 15.21
CA ALA A 29 -5.61 10.71 14.75
C ALA A 29 -6.28 9.33 14.73
N LYS A 30 -7.58 9.36 15.04
CA LYS A 30 -8.52 8.24 15.03
C LYS A 30 -9.62 8.52 14.03
N GLN A 31 -10.39 7.48 13.70
CA GLN A 31 -11.50 7.61 12.80
C GLN A 31 -12.52 8.62 13.36
N GLY A 32 -12.86 9.63 12.56
CA GLY A 32 -13.75 10.73 12.95
C GLY A 32 -13.00 12.02 13.34
N ASP A 33 -11.69 11.96 13.58
CA ASP A 33 -10.87 13.16 13.75
C ASP A 33 -10.67 13.87 12.40
N ASP A 34 -10.49 15.19 12.41
CA ASP A 34 -10.26 15.99 11.21
C ASP A 34 -9.03 15.52 10.43
N ASP A 35 -7.97 15.10 11.13
CA ASP A 35 -6.72 14.63 10.53
C ASP A 35 -6.75 13.12 10.17
N TRP A 36 -7.90 12.45 10.25
CA TRP A 36 -8.00 11.03 9.93
C TRP A 36 -7.52 10.71 8.51
N LEU A 37 -7.94 11.52 7.52
CA LEU A 37 -7.56 11.30 6.13
C LEU A 37 -6.06 11.49 5.89
N GLU A 38 -5.39 12.34 6.65
CA GLU A 38 -3.93 12.49 6.55
C GLU A 38 -3.21 11.25 7.10
N LYS A 39 -3.69 10.70 8.21
CA LYS A 39 -3.21 9.39 8.69
C LYS A 39 -3.42 8.28 7.64
N GLN A 40 -4.57 8.26 6.99
CA GLN A 40 -4.85 7.29 5.92
C GLN A 40 -3.98 7.51 4.68
N ARG A 41 -3.53 8.74 4.40
CA ARG A 41 -2.59 9.03 3.31
C ARG A 41 -1.24 8.37 3.56
N LEU A 42 -0.75 8.42 4.79
CA LEU A 42 0.49 7.74 5.19
C LEU A 42 0.33 6.21 5.06
N LEU A 43 -0.80 5.66 5.49
CA LEU A 43 -1.09 4.24 5.31
C LEU A 43 -1.18 3.82 3.84
N LEU A 44 -1.78 4.65 2.98
CA LEU A 44 -1.85 4.41 1.54
C LEU A 44 -0.45 4.39 0.91
N ALA A 45 0.40 5.35 1.27
CA ALA A 45 1.77 5.40 0.80
C ALA A 45 2.57 4.16 1.24
N ASP A 46 2.35 3.70 2.47
CA ASP A 46 2.99 2.50 3.00
C ASP A 46 2.58 1.23 2.22
N MET A 47 1.27 1.04 2.02
CA MET A 47 0.77 -0.10 1.24
C MET A 47 1.18 -0.05 -0.24
N ALA A 48 1.35 1.13 -0.82
CA ALA A 48 1.91 1.29 -2.16
C ALA A 48 3.38 0.84 -2.23
N LEU A 49 4.18 1.07 -1.18
CA LEU A 49 5.55 0.58 -1.08
C LEU A 49 5.60 -0.95 -0.94
N HIS A 50 4.68 -1.56 -0.18
CA HIS A 50 4.54 -3.02 -0.13
C HIS A 50 4.17 -3.61 -1.50
N LEU A 51 3.29 -2.96 -2.26
CA LEU A 51 2.97 -3.36 -3.63
C LEU A 51 4.19 -3.26 -4.55
N LEU A 52 4.94 -2.15 -4.47
CA LEU A 52 6.18 -1.96 -5.21
C LEU A 52 7.19 -3.09 -4.91
N GLN A 53 7.43 -3.38 -3.64
CA GLN A 53 8.32 -4.46 -3.21
C GLN A 53 7.84 -5.81 -3.78
N THR A 54 6.55 -6.10 -3.69
CA THR A 54 5.97 -7.37 -4.17
C THR A 54 6.11 -7.52 -5.68
N ALA A 55 5.90 -6.46 -6.46
CA ALA A 55 6.00 -6.48 -7.91
C ALA A 55 7.45 -6.48 -8.43
N MET A 56 8.39 -5.93 -7.65
CA MET A 56 9.77 -5.76 -8.09
C MET A 56 10.72 -6.88 -7.63
N LEU A 57 10.30 -7.69 -6.65
CA LEU A 57 11.08 -8.84 -6.19
C LEU A 57 11.40 -9.79 -7.38
N PRO A 58 12.63 -10.33 -7.45
CA PRO A 58 12.98 -11.32 -8.47
C PRO A 58 12.12 -12.59 -8.37
N GLY A 59 11.81 -13.19 -9.52
CA GLY A 59 11.04 -14.42 -9.61
C GLY A 59 9.56 -14.18 -9.91
N GLU A 60 8.74 -15.20 -9.68
CA GLU A 60 7.29 -15.10 -9.85
C GLU A 60 6.66 -14.22 -8.77
N ILE A 61 5.64 -13.46 -9.16
CA ILE A 61 4.88 -12.67 -8.21
C ILE A 61 4.09 -13.60 -7.28
N LYS A 62 4.20 -13.36 -5.98
CA LYS A 62 3.44 -14.11 -4.98
C LYS A 62 1.99 -13.64 -5.02
N SER A 63 1.12 -14.39 -5.72
CA SER A 63 -0.29 -14.02 -5.94
C SER A 63 -1.03 -13.66 -4.65
N GLU A 64 -0.80 -14.38 -3.55
CA GLU A 64 -1.38 -14.07 -2.25
C GLU A 64 -0.97 -12.68 -1.75
N ARG A 65 0.31 -12.32 -1.87
CA ARG A 65 0.82 -11.00 -1.46
C ARG A 65 0.29 -9.89 -2.36
N LEU A 66 0.23 -10.13 -3.67
CA LEU A 66 -0.37 -9.19 -4.61
C LEU A 66 -1.83 -8.91 -4.23
N ARG A 67 -2.58 -9.98 -3.96
CA ARG A 67 -3.98 -9.94 -3.53
C ARG A 67 -4.16 -9.07 -2.29
N ASP A 68 -3.38 -9.33 -1.24
CA ASP A 68 -3.44 -8.59 0.02
C ASP A 68 -3.08 -7.11 -0.16
N ASN A 69 -2.02 -6.82 -0.93
CA ASN A 69 -1.62 -5.45 -1.21
C ASN A 69 -2.71 -4.67 -1.96
N LEU A 70 -3.31 -5.29 -3.00
CA LEU A 70 -4.37 -4.66 -3.78
C LEU A 70 -5.63 -4.44 -2.96
N HIS A 71 -6.03 -5.43 -2.15
CA HIS A 71 -7.16 -5.29 -1.24
C HIS A 71 -6.95 -4.08 -0.30
N ALA A 72 -5.77 -3.96 0.32
CA ALA A 72 -5.46 -2.86 1.22
C ALA A 72 -5.45 -1.50 0.50
N VAL A 73 -4.73 -1.38 -0.63
CA VAL A 73 -4.64 -0.14 -1.42
C VAL A 73 -6.02 0.34 -1.85
N LEU A 74 -6.86 -0.55 -2.36
CA LEU A 74 -8.21 -0.19 -2.80
C LEU A 74 -9.11 0.19 -1.63
N THR A 75 -9.05 -0.54 -0.51
CA THR A 75 -9.82 -0.22 0.70
C THR A 75 -9.46 1.15 1.26
N ILE A 76 -8.17 1.50 1.29
CA ILE A 76 -7.73 2.81 1.79
C ILE A 76 -8.08 3.92 0.77
N SER A 77 -7.86 3.67 -0.52
CA SER A 77 -8.16 4.63 -1.60
C SER A 77 -9.63 4.99 -1.68
N ASP A 78 -10.53 4.08 -1.32
CA ASP A 78 -11.98 4.31 -1.26
C ASP A 78 -12.36 5.49 -0.35
N GLN A 79 -11.58 5.73 0.72
CA GLN A 79 -11.79 6.87 1.62
C GLN A 79 -11.50 8.22 0.94
N PHE A 80 -10.67 8.24 -0.10
CA PHE A 80 -10.33 9.42 -0.89
C PHE A 80 -11.17 9.55 -2.16
N LEU A 81 -11.72 8.43 -2.64
CA LEU A 81 -12.52 8.33 -3.87
C LEU A 81 -13.86 7.62 -3.57
N PRO A 82 -14.71 8.17 -2.69
CA PRO A 82 -15.90 7.46 -2.19
C PRO A 82 -16.96 7.14 -3.25
N GLN A 83 -16.85 7.73 -4.44
CA GLN A 83 -17.77 7.48 -5.56
C GLN A 83 -17.28 6.39 -6.53
N ALA A 84 -16.07 5.87 -6.31
CA ALA A 84 -15.45 4.88 -7.20
C ALA A 84 -15.71 3.43 -6.79
N ASP A 85 -16.34 3.20 -5.63
CA ASP A 85 -16.66 1.87 -5.10
C ASP A 85 -15.43 0.93 -5.05
N LEU A 86 -14.26 1.46 -4.72
CA LEU A 86 -13.00 0.71 -4.74
C LEU A 86 -12.98 -0.40 -3.68
N LYS A 87 -13.58 -0.16 -2.52
CA LYS A 87 -13.73 -1.20 -1.49
C LYS A 87 -14.63 -2.34 -1.97
N LYS A 88 -15.69 -2.04 -2.70
CA LYS A 88 -16.58 -3.06 -3.29
C LYS A 88 -15.86 -3.86 -4.37
N ALA A 89 -14.98 -3.23 -5.15
CA ALA A 89 -14.16 -3.92 -6.13
C ALA A 89 -13.25 -4.99 -5.52
N THR A 90 -12.97 -4.94 -4.20
CA THR A 90 -12.16 -5.96 -3.52
C THR A 90 -12.89 -7.27 -3.22
N GLU A 91 -14.22 -7.32 -3.32
CA GLU A 91 -15.01 -8.53 -3.05
C GLU A 91 -14.57 -9.73 -3.92
N LYS A 92 -14.15 -9.44 -5.15
CA LYS A 92 -13.69 -10.46 -6.12
C LYS A 92 -12.23 -10.85 -5.99
N ILE A 93 -11.45 -10.08 -5.21
CA ILE A 93 -10.01 -10.28 -5.09
C ILE A 93 -9.68 -11.62 -4.42
N TYR A 94 -10.55 -12.11 -3.53
CA TYR A 94 -10.42 -13.42 -2.86
C TYR A 94 -11.34 -14.51 -3.43
N SER A 95 -12.09 -14.22 -4.51
CA SER A 95 -12.93 -15.23 -5.16
C SER A 95 -12.06 -16.20 -5.96
N GLU A 96 -12.27 -17.51 -5.76
CA GLU A 96 -11.68 -18.58 -6.57
C GLU A 96 -12.37 -18.72 -7.93
#